data_AF-I0CCB4-F1
#
_entry.id   AF-I0CCB4-F1
#
_cell.length_a   1.000
_cell.length_b   1.000
_cell.length_c   1.000
_cell.angle_alpha   90.00
_cell.angle_beta   90.00
_cell.angle_gamma   90.00
#
_symmetry.space_group_name_H-M   'P 1'
#
loop_
_entity.id
_entity.type
_entity.pdbx_description
1 polymer ?
#
loop_
_entity_poly.entity_id
_entity_poly.type
_entity_poly.pdbx_seq_one_letter_code
_entity_poly.pdbx_strand_id
1 'polypeptide(L)'
;AALKFLSRDHIPYRKQEPIKDALMLFQRLQEKRMLEESNLSFLKELLFQVNRLDLLLNYLDTSEEEMKRELQIPGRAQISAYRILLFQISEDVNKVELKDFKFFLSQEIAKCKLDDDMTLLDIFVEMEKRTILGENNLDTLKRICEQVNKSLLKKIYDYEELRKDSERIMRLERDPDEFSNDMSQSLPEQGSSEMLAMSDSPGEQGSELQTSDTVYRMTSKPRGYCLIFNNYDFSIAREQVPELHSLKDRNGTHLDAEALDKTFRELHFEIVHYRDQTAKGICEVLKSYQKKDHKTKDCFICCILTHGNKGTIYGTDGQEAPIYELTSYFTGSKCPSLIGK
;
A
#
# COMPACT_ATOMS: atom_id res chain seq x y z
N ALA A 1 -19.78 10.38 12.39
CA ALA A 1 -19.11 10.37 11.06
C ALA A 1 -17.66 9.89 11.17
N ALA A 2 -16.83 10.52 12.01
CA ALA A 2 -15.42 10.15 12.25
C ALA A 2 -15.19 8.64 12.48
N LEU A 3 -15.92 8.02 13.42
CA LEU A 3 -15.79 6.58 13.70
C LEU A 3 -16.06 5.70 12.47
N LYS A 4 -17.01 6.08 11.60
CA LYS A 4 -17.26 5.35 10.35
C LYS A 4 -16.07 5.47 9.41
N PHE A 5 -15.52 6.68 9.27
CA PHE A 5 -14.35 6.93 8.42
C PHE A 5 -13.13 6.12 8.86
N LEU A 6 -12.81 6.16 10.16
CA LEU A 6 -11.68 5.40 10.73
C LEU A 6 -11.87 3.88 10.63
N SER A 7 -13.13 3.40 10.64
CA SER A 7 -13.45 1.97 10.51
C SER A 7 -13.50 1.48 9.04
N ARG A 8 -13.19 2.32 8.04
CA ARG A 8 -13.34 1.97 6.62
C ARG A 8 -12.43 0.85 6.14
N ASP A 9 -11.25 0.70 6.75
CA ASP A 9 -10.29 -0.35 6.37
C ASP A 9 -10.79 -1.75 6.73
N HIS A 10 -11.80 -1.81 7.62
CA HIS A 10 -12.40 -3.04 8.15
C HIS A 10 -13.86 -3.23 7.74
N ILE A 11 -14.62 -2.14 7.60
CA ILE A 11 -16.03 -2.15 7.18
C ILE A 11 -16.18 -1.40 5.85
N PRO A 12 -16.46 -2.12 4.73
CA PRO A 12 -16.66 -1.50 3.43
C PRO A 12 -17.81 -0.48 3.43
N TYR A 13 -17.67 0.59 2.63
CA TYR A 13 -18.63 1.70 2.54
C TYR A 13 -20.10 1.25 2.38
N ARG A 14 -20.38 0.26 1.53
CA ARG A 14 -21.75 -0.28 1.31
C ARG A 14 -22.41 -0.80 2.59
N LYS A 15 -21.62 -1.27 3.54
CA LYS A 15 -22.10 -1.76 4.84
C LYS A 15 -22.16 -0.66 5.90
N GLN A 16 -21.57 0.52 5.64
CA GLN A 16 -21.60 1.69 6.53
C GLN A 16 -22.75 2.66 6.25
N GLU A 17 -23.28 2.67 5.03
CA GLU A 17 -24.48 3.43 4.65
C GLU A 17 -25.69 3.17 5.58
N PRO A 18 -26.07 1.91 5.91
CA PRO A 18 -27.23 1.65 6.77
C PRO A 18 -27.00 1.93 8.25
N ILE A 19 -25.76 2.20 8.69
CA ILE A 19 -25.44 2.43 10.09
C ILE A 19 -25.96 3.80 10.51
N LYS A 20 -26.92 3.88 11.44
CA LYS A 20 -27.50 5.16 11.87
C LYS A 20 -26.92 5.70 13.18
N ASP A 21 -26.38 4.84 14.02
CA ASP A 21 -25.82 5.19 15.32
C ASP A 21 -24.51 4.42 15.61
N ALA A 22 -23.88 4.75 16.74
CA ALA A 22 -22.63 4.12 17.17
C ALA A 22 -22.83 2.64 17.57
N LEU A 23 -24.01 2.28 18.10
CA LEU A 23 -24.31 0.91 18.51
C LEU A 23 -24.36 -0.04 17.31
N MET A 24 -25.01 0.38 16.22
CA MET A 24 -25.01 -0.36 14.96
C MET A 24 -23.60 -0.52 14.39
N LEU A 25 -22.73 0.47 14.57
CA LEU A 25 -21.32 0.36 14.19
C LEU A 25 -20.61 -0.69 15.02
N PHE A 26 -20.80 -0.69 16.34
CA PHE A 26 -20.22 -1.68 17.24
C PHE A 26 -20.71 -3.09 16.93
N GLN A 27 -22.00 -3.27 16.64
CA GLN A 27 -22.53 -4.57 16.19
C GLN A 27 -21.86 -5.07 14.90
N ARG A 28 -21.59 -4.18 13.93
CA ARG A 28 -20.85 -4.57 12.71
C ARG A 28 -19.38 -4.90 12.98
N LEU A 29 -18.76 -4.25 13.97
CA LEU A 29 -17.41 -4.60 14.42
C LEU A 29 -17.37 -5.94 15.15
N GLN A 30 -18.42 -6.25 15.93
CA GLN A 30 -18.60 -7.57 16.57
C GLN A 30 -18.77 -8.69 15.54
N GLU A 31 -19.60 -8.49 14.51
CA GLU A 31 -19.74 -9.46 13.40
C GLU A 31 -18.42 -9.73 12.67
N LYS A 32 -17.49 -8.78 12.70
CA LYS A 32 -16.15 -8.88 12.12
C LYS A 32 -15.09 -9.41 13.09
N ARG A 33 -15.46 -9.76 14.33
CA ARG A 33 -14.55 -10.16 15.42
C ARG A 33 -13.47 -9.11 15.75
N MET A 34 -13.74 -7.85 15.40
CA MET A 34 -12.87 -6.70 15.71
C MET A 34 -13.24 -6.05 17.05
N LEU A 35 -14.42 -6.38 17.57
CA LEU A 35 -14.89 -5.94 18.87
C LEU A 35 -15.51 -7.13 19.58
N GLU A 36 -14.94 -7.56 20.69
CA GLU A 36 -15.45 -8.65 21.53
C GLU A 36 -15.23 -8.28 22.99
N GLU A 37 -15.94 -8.93 23.92
CA GLU A 37 -15.73 -8.67 25.37
C GLU A 37 -14.27 -8.93 25.79
N SER A 38 -13.62 -9.92 25.16
CA SER A 38 -12.20 -10.24 25.34
C SER A 38 -11.23 -9.38 24.51
N ASN A 39 -11.74 -8.59 23.56
CA ASN A 39 -10.91 -7.79 22.66
C ASN A 39 -11.53 -6.40 22.39
N LEU A 40 -11.15 -5.44 23.22
CA LEU A 40 -11.58 -4.04 23.14
C LEU A 40 -10.52 -3.12 22.50
N SER A 41 -9.40 -3.68 22.04
CA SER A 41 -8.24 -2.92 21.53
C SER A 41 -8.61 -1.95 20.39
N PHE A 42 -9.42 -2.41 19.43
CA PHE A 42 -9.85 -1.59 18.30
C PHE A 42 -10.79 -0.45 18.72
N LEU A 43 -11.69 -0.71 19.67
CA LEU A 43 -12.59 0.32 20.20
C LEU A 43 -11.82 1.37 21.01
N LYS A 44 -10.84 0.94 21.81
CA LYS A 44 -9.95 1.84 22.54
C LYS A 44 -9.19 2.75 21.56
N GLU A 45 -8.62 2.17 20.50
CA GLU A 45 -7.94 2.95 19.46
C GLU A 45 -8.89 3.93 18.76
N LEU A 46 -10.10 3.51 18.38
CA LEU A 46 -11.09 4.40 17.77
C LEU A 46 -11.43 5.60 18.66
N LEU A 47 -11.71 5.37 19.95
CA LEU A 47 -12.05 6.42 20.90
C LEU A 47 -10.87 7.36 21.17
N PHE A 48 -9.65 6.81 21.20
CA PHE A 48 -8.43 7.59 21.32
C PHE A 48 -8.26 8.52 20.12
N GLN A 49 -8.43 8.01 18.90
CA GLN A 49 -8.28 8.82 17.69
C GLN A 49 -9.33 9.93 17.57
N VAL A 50 -10.57 9.72 18.03
CA VAL A 50 -11.60 10.78 18.07
C VAL A 50 -11.50 11.68 19.32
N ASN A 51 -10.40 11.60 20.06
CA ASN A 51 -10.12 12.38 21.27
C ASN A 51 -11.23 12.29 22.35
N ARG A 52 -11.88 11.12 22.48
CA ARG A 52 -12.89 10.84 23.51
C ARG A 52 -12.28 10.13 24.71
N LEU A 53 -11.30 10.81 25.32
CA LEU A 53 -10.57 10.34 26.50
C LEU A 53 -11.49 10.13 27.71
N ASP A 54 -12.58 10.90 27.79
CA ASP A 54 -13.63 10.72 28.78
C ASP A 54 -14.29 9.34 28.69
N LEU A 55 -14.52 8.82 27.49
CA LEU A 55 -15.13 7.51 27.32
C LEU A 55 -14.13 6.38 27.57
N LEU A 56 -12.86 6.59 27.23
CA LEU A 56 -11.78 5.64 27.53
C LEU A 56 -11.60 5.45 29.04
N LEU A 57 -11.53 6.55 29.78
CA LEU A 57 -11.33 6.51 31.22
C LEU A 57 -12.57 5.98 31.95
N ASN A 58 -13.78 6.40 31.56
CA ASN A 58 -14.98 6.09 32.33
C ASN A 58 -15.58 4.70 32.04
N TYR A 59 -15.36 4.14 30.84
CA TYR A 59 -16.01 2.89 30.41
C TYR A 59 -15.04 1.77 30.05
N LEU A 60 -13.76 2.08 29.82
CA LEU A 60 -12.75 1.11 29.38
C LEU A 60 -11.52 1.07 30.29
N ASP A 61 -11.55 1.82 31.41
CA ASP A 61 -10.47 1.94 32.40
C ASP A 61 -9.08 2.11 31.77
N THR A 62 -9.00 2.87 30.68
CA THR A 62 -7.76 3.04 29.91
C THR A 62 -7.34 4.50 29.89
N SER A 63 -6.08 4.78 30.24
CA SER A 63 -5.54 6.14 30.23
C SER A 63 -4.98 6.57 28.88
N GLU A 64 -4.83 7.88 28.68
CA GLU A 64 -4.23 8.43 27.45
C GLU A 64 -2.77 7.96 27.29
N GLU A 65 -2.02 7.88 28.40
CA GLU A 65 -0.63 7.45 28.42
C GLU A 65 -0.48 5.95 28.13
N GLU A 66 -1.45 5.14 28.56
CA GLU A 66 -1.52 3.73 28.22
C GLU A 66 -1.72 3.56 26.71
N MET A 67 -2.70 4.25 26.12
CA MET A 67 -2.93 4.23 24.67
C MET A 67 -1.72 4.70 23.88
N LYS A 68 -1.06 5.79 24.30
CA LYS A 68 0.17 6.27 23.65
C LYS A 68 1.28 5.23 23.68
N ARG A 69 1.44 4.49 24.77
CA ARG A 69 2.43 3.41 24.87
C ARG A 69 2.06 2.21 24.01
N GLU A 70 0.79 1.80 23.99
CA GLU A 70 0.34 0.68 23.17
C GLU A 70 0.47 0.96 21.66
N LEU A 71 0.14 2.18 21.22
CA LEU A 71 0.21 2.57 19.81
C LEU A 71 1.63 2.88 19.32
N GLN A 72 2.59 3.09 20.22
CA GLN A 72 4.02 3.16 19.86
C GLN A 72 4.59 1.80 19.45
N ILE A 73 3.96 0.69 19.87
CA ILE A 73 4.44 -0.66 19.55
C ILE A 73 4.08 -0.97 18.08
N PRO A 74 5.07 -1.26 17.21
CA PRO A 74 4.80 -1.61 15.81
C PRO A 74 3.83 -2.80 15.71
N GLY A 75 2.79 -2.66 14.88
CA GLY A 75 1.80 -3.70 14.63
C GLY A 75 0.67 -3.82 15.65
N ARG A 76 0.66 -2.99 16.72
CA ARG A 76 -0.48 -2.91 17.66
C ARG A 76 -1.60 -1.99 17.16
N ALA A 77 -1.27 -0.94 16.41
CA ALA A 77 -2.24 -0.08 15.77
C ALA A 77 -2.99 -0.84 14.67
N GLN A 78 -4.31 -0.83 14.74
CA GLN A 78 -5.22 -1.50 13.80
C GLN A 78 -5.83 -0.52 12.79
N ILE A 79 -5.78 0.78 13.07
CA ILE A 79 -6.15 1.83 12.11
C ILE A 79 -4.90 2.21 11.32
N SER A 80 -5.00 2.26 9.99
CA SER A 80 -3.85 2.66 9.18
C SER A 80 -3.42 4.10 9.48
N ALA A 81 -2.10 4.34 9.49
CA ALA A 81 -1.55 5.67 9.68
C ALA A 81 -2.05 6.67 8.61
N TYR A 82 -2.36 6.16 7.41
CA TYR A 82 -3.03 6.92 6.35
C TYR A 82 -4.41 7.44 6.77
N ARG A 83 -5.25 6.61 7.39
CA ARG A 83 -6.58 7.04 7.88
C ARG A 83 -6.46 8.07 8.98
N ILE A 84 -5.49 7.91 9.87
CA ILE A 84 -5.21 8.86 10.95
C ILE A 84 -4.80 10.20 10.36
N LEU A 85 -3.90 10.23 9.37
CA LEU A 85 -3.51 11.46 8.67
C LEU A 85 -4.72 12.18 8.07
N LEU A 86 -5.55 11.48 7.30
CA LEU A 86 -6.73 12.10 6.69
C LEU A 86 -7.72 12.64 7.74
N PHE A 87 -7.90 11.91 8.84
CA PHE A 87 -8.74 12.38 9.93
C PHE A 87 -8.16 13.64 10.60
N GLN A 88 -6.86 13.67 10.89
CA GLN A 88 -6.20 14.85 11.46
C GLN A 88 -6.33 16.07 10.55
N ILE A 89 -6.10 15.91 9.24
CA ILE A 89 -6.30 16.99 8.26
C ILE A 89 -7.75 17.48 8.31
N SER A 90 -8.73 16.58 8.46
CA SER A 90 -10.14 16.98 8.55
C SER A 90 -10.50 17.76 9.81
N GLU A 91 -9.77 17.54 10.91
CA GLU A 91 -9.98 18.25 12.18
C GLU A 91 -9.31 19.64 12.17
N ASP A 92 -8.19 19.79 11.46
CA ASP A 92 -7.50 21.09 11.37
C ASP A 92 -8.14 22.06 10.35
N VAL A 93 -8.90 21.53 9.39
CA VAL A 93 -9.51 22.32 8.32
C VAL A 93 -10.79 22.99 8.80
N ASN A 94 -10.83 24.31 8.76
CA ASN A 94 -12.00 25.09 9.13
C ASN A 94 -13.03 25.20 7.99
N LYS A 95 -14.21 25.77 8.27
CA LYS A 95 -15.30 25.88 7.27
C LYS A 95 -14.97 26.74 6.05
N VAL A 96 -14.07 27.72 6.17
CA VAL A 96 -13.64 28.58 5.05
C VAL A 96 -12.66 27.81 4.19
N GLU A 97 -11.65 27.22 4.81
CA GLU A 97 -10.67 26.34 4.16
C GLU A 97 -11.34 25.15 3.48
N LEU A 98 -12.44 24.62 4.03
CA LEU A 98 -13.24 23.57 3.39
C LEU A 98 -13.86 24.03 2.07
N LYS A 99 -14.32 25.29 1.98
CA LYS A 99 -14.84 25.85 0.73
C LYS A 99 -13.73 26.00 -0.30
N ASP A 100 -12.56 26.45 0.13
CA ASP A 100 -11.39 26.55 -0.74
C ASP A 100 -10.96 25.16 -1.22
N PHE A 101 -10.98 24.15 -0.34
CA PHE A 101 -10.76 22.75 -0.68
C PHE A 101 -11.73 22.26 -1.77
N LYS A 102 -13.03 22.54 -1.61
CA LYS A 102 -14.05 22.21 -2.62
C LYS A 102 -13.78 22.91 -3.94
N PHE A 103 -13.40 24.19 -3.90
CA PHE A 103 -13.10 24.98 -5.09
C PHE A 103 -11.90 24.41 -5.85
N PHE A 104 -10.76 24.19 -5.20
CA PHE A 104 -9.57 23.63 -5.85
C PHE A 104 -9.82 22.22 -6.38
N LEU A 105 -10.54 21.39 -5.63
CA LEU A 105 -10.91 20.06 -6.06
C LEU A 105 -11.84 20.05 -7.29
N SER A 106 -12.71 21.05 -7.41
CA SER A 106 -13.58 21.20 -8.60
C SER A 106 -12.79 21.55 -9.87
N GLN A 107 -11.62 22.19 -9.74
CA GLN A 107 -10.73 22.49 -10.87
C GLN A 107 -9.93 21.26 -11.32
N GLU A 108 -9.50 20.42 -10.38
CA GLU A 108 -8.78 19.17 -10.68
C GLU A 108 -9.71 18.07 -11.22
N ILE A 109 -11.01 18.12 -10.90
CA ILE A 109 -11.97 17.08 -11.24
C ILE A 109 -13.23 17.71 -11.82
N ALA A 110 -13.32 17.75 -13.15
CA ALA A 110 -14.42 18.32 -13.92
C ALA A 110 -15.82 17.70 -13.66
N LYS A 111 -15.97 16.76 -12.72
CA LYS A 111 -17.22 16.02 -12.42
C LYS A 111 -17.48 15.81 -10.93
N CYS A 112 -16.88 16.57 -10.01
CA CYS A 112 -17.26 16.42 -8.61
C CYS A 112 -18.64 17.06 -8.37
N LYS A 113 -19.65 16.21 -8.15
CA LYS A 113 -20.91 16.62 -7.51
C LYS A 113 -20.59 16.90 -6.03
N LEU A 114 -19.85 17.97 -5.77
CA LEU A 114 -19.62 18.43 -4.41
C LEU A 114 -20.94 19.05 -3.95
N ASP A 115 -21.65 18.33 -3.09
CA ASP A 115 -22.80 18.90 -2.41
C ASP A 115 -22.28 19.89 -1.35
N ASP A 116 -23.04 20.95 -1.09
CA ASP A 116 -22.67 21.95 -0.08
C ASP A 116 -22.60 21.33 1.33
N ASP A 117 -23.36 20.26 1.54
CA ASP A 117 -23.43 19.51 2.81
C ASP A 117 -22.29 18.49 3.00
N MET A 118 -21.42 18.28 2.01
CA MET A 118 -20.30 17.34 2.14
C MET A 118 -19.25 17.83 3.14
N THR A 119 -18.87 16.95 4.07
CA THR A 119 -17.73 17.15 4.98
C THR A 119 -16.41 16.84 4.27
N LEU A 120 -15.28 17.27 4.84
CA LEU A 120 -13.97 16.96 4.27
C LEU A 120 -13.70 15.45 4.21
N LEU A 121 -14.20 14.69 5.18
CA LEU A 121 -14.11 13.23 5.16
C LEU A 121 -14.90 12.62 4.00
N ASP A 122 -16.08 13.16 3.68
CA ASP A 122 -16.86 12.70 2.53
C ASP A 122 -16.14 13.02 1.21
N ILE A 123 -15.47 14.18 1.15
CA ILE A 123 -14.62 14.56 0.03
C ILE A 123 -13.47 13.56 -0.13
N PHE A 124 -12.74 13.22 0.93
CA PHE A 124 -11.67 12.21 0.84
C PHE A 124 -12.19 10.86 0.38
N VAL A 125 -13.37 10.44 0.84
CA VAL A 125 -14.02 9.21 0.37
C VAL A 125 -14.34 9.28 -1.13
N GLU A 126 -14.80 10.42 -1.63
CA GLU A 126 -15.08 10.62 -3.05
C GLU A 126 -13.80 10.67 -3.89
N MET A 127 -12.72 11.25 -3.36
CA MET A 127 -11.40 11.24 -3.96
C MET A 127 -10.83 9.80 -4.06
N GLU A 128 -10.98 8.99 -3.02
CA GLU A 128 -10.60 7.57 -3.03
C GLU A 128 -11.36 6.78 -4.09
N LYS A 129 -12.69 6.97 -4.20
CA LYS A 129 -13.51 6.30 -5.21
C LYS A 129 -13.04 6.60 -6.65
N ARG A 130 -12.45 7.77 -6.86
CA ARG A 130 -11.92 8.24 -8.14
C ARG A 130 -10.45 7.92 -8.33
N THR A 131 -9.82 7.19 -7.40
CA THR A 131 -8.42 6.77 -7.43
C THR A 131 -7.38 7.91 -7.49
N ILE A 132 -7.79 9.13 -7.13
CA ILE A 132 -6.92 10.31 -7.11
C ILE A 132 -6.29 10.57 -5.73
N LEU A 133 -6.74 9.80 -4.72
CA LEU A 133 -6.26 9.83 -3.35
C LEU A 133 -6.14 8.40 -2.83
N GLY A 134 -5.00 8.08 -2.24
CA GLY A 134 -4.74 6.77 -1.62
C GLY A 134 -3.44 6.79 -0.81
N GLU A 135 -3.15 5.70 -0.13
CA GLU A 135 -1.96 5.56 0.73
C GLU A 135 -0.63 5.78 -0.03
N ASN A 136 -0.60 5.42 -1.32
CA ASN A 136 0.55 5.60 -2.20
C ASN A 136 0.42 6.81 -3.15
N ASN A 137 -0.67 7.57 -3.06
CA ASN A 137 -0.94 8.71 -3.94
C ASN A 137 -1.58 9.85 -3.14
N LEU A 138 -0.73 10.76 -2.68
CA LEU A 138 -1.11 11.96 -1.92
C LEU A 138 -0.91 13.25 -2.72
N ASP A 139 -0.50 13.18 -3.98
CA ASP A 139 -0.04 14.36 -4.74
C ASP A 139 -1.15 15.39 -4.94
N THR A 140 -2.36 14.92 -5.26
CA THR A 140 -3.54 15.77 -5.39
C THR A 140 -3.86 16.46 -4.06
N LEU A 141 -3.76 15.73 -2.95
CA LEU A 141 -3.99 16.29 -1.62
C LEU A 141 -2.91 17.33 -1.26
N LYS A 142 -1.64 17.06 -1.58
CA LYS A 142 -0.53 18.00 -1.36
C LYS A 142 -0.74 19.29 -2.14
N ARG A 143 -1.08 19.22 -3.43
CA ARG A 143 -1.35 20.41 -4.26
C ARG A 143 -2.48 21.25 -3.66
N ILE A 144 -3.57 20.63 -3.23
CA ILE A 144 -4.68 21.37 -2.62
C ILE A 144 -4.27 21.94 -1.25
N CYS A 145 -3.61 21.16 -0.39
CA CYS A 145 -3.12 21.61 0.90
C CYS A 145 -2.11 22.77 0.76
N GLU A 146 -1.28 22.78 -0.28
CA GLU A 146 -0.32 23.87 -0.54
C GLU A 146 -1.03 25.21 -0.81
N GLN A 147 -2.18 25.16 -1.48
CA GLN A 147 -3.00 26.34 -1.79
C GLN A 147 -3.86 26.77 -0.60
N VAL A 148 -4.38 25.82 0.18
CA VAL A 148 -5.30 26.11 1.30
C VAL A 148 -4.54 26.44 2.58
N ASN A 149 -3.66 25.55 3.03
CA ASN A 149 -2.97 25.71 4.31
C ASN A 149 -1.67 24.89 4.36
N LYS A 150 -0.55 25.61 4.33
CA LYS A 150 0.81 25.04 4.38
C LYS A 150 1.11 24.20 5.63
N SER A 151 0.39 24.42 6.74
CA SER A 151 0.57 23.61 7.95
C SER A 151 0.06 22.18 7.77
N LEU A 152 -0.96 21.97 6.93
CA LEU A 152 -1.48 20.64 6.56
C LEU A 152 -0.45 19.88 5.71
N LEU A 153 0.28 20.60 4.85
CA LEU A 153 1.36 20.04 4.03
C LEU A 153 2.45 19.44 4.91
N LYS A 154 2.79 20.09 6.04
CA LYS A 154 3.76 19.57 7.00
C LYS A 154 3.32 18.22 7.58
N LYS A 155 2.04 18.08 7.95
CA LYS A 155 1.51 16.80 8.47
C LYS A 155 1.61 15.67 7.44
N ILE A 156 1.40 15.98 6.17
CA ILE A 156 1.56 15.00 5.07
C ILE A 156 3.03 14.59 4.92
N TYR A 157 3.97 15.54 4.97
CA TYR A 157 5.40 15.22 4.91
C TYR A 157 5.87 14.42 6.13
N ASP A 158 5.43 14.79 7.34
CA ASP A 158 5.74 14.06 8.56
C ASP A 158 5.25 12.59 8.47
N TYR A 159 4.07 12.35 7.88
CA TYR A 159 3.57 11.00 7.60
C TYR A 159 4.45 10.25 6.58
N GLU A 160 4.86 10.89 5.49
CA GLU A 160 5.72 10.26 4.48
C GLU A 160 7.11 9.93 5.02
N GLU A 161 7.69 10.80 5.85
CA GLU A 161 8.97 10.55 6.52
C GLU A 161 8.84 9.42 7.55
N LEU A 162 7.80 9.40 8.40
CA LEU A 162 7.55 8.29 9.33
C LEU A 162 7.33 6.96 8.61
N ARG A 163 6.69 6.98 7.44
CA ARG A 163 6.54 5.81 6.58
C ARG A 163 7.88 5.35 6.02
N LYS A 164 8.69 6.26 5.45
CA LYS A 164 10.03 5.93 4.93
C LYS A 164 10.95 5.41 6.02
N ASP A 165 10.87 5.97 7.23
CA ASP A 165 11.68 5.55 8.37
C ASP A 165 11.20 4.20 8.94
N SER A 166 9.89 3.92 8.96
CA SER A 166 9.37 2.58 9.26
C SER A 166 9.83 1.56 8.23
N GLU A 167 9.82 1.93 6.94
CA GLU A 167 10.37 1.11 5.85
C GLU A 167 11.90 0.93 5.94
N ARG A 168 12.64 1.91 6.51
CA ARG A 168 14.08 1.81 6.78
C ARG A 168 14.39 0.96 8.02
N ILE A 169 13.64 1.09 9.10
CA ILE A 169 13.78 0.28 10.32
C ILE A 169 13.49 -1.19 10.00
N MET A 170 12.45 -1.48 9.20
CA MET A 170 12.18 -2.83 8.70
C MET A 170 13.27 -3.37 7.76
N ARG A 171 14.10 -2.50 7.16
CA ARG A 171 15.31 -2.90 6.39
C ARG A 171 16.50 -3.16 7.30
N LEU A 172 16.66 -2.41 8.39
CA LEU A 172 17.76 -2.53 9.35
C LEU A 172 17.60 -3.72 10.30
N GLU A 173 16.37 -4.09 10.69
CA GLU A 173 16.13 -5.28 11.53
C GLU A 173 16.31 -6.62 10.77
N ARG A 174 16.62 -6.58 9.47
CA ARG A 174 16.91 -7.77 8.65
C ARG A 174 18.39 -8.17 8.59
N ASP A 175 19.31 -7.34 9.08
CA ASP A 175 20.76 -7.61 9.05
C ASP A 175 21.38 -7.52 10.47
N PRO A 176 21.58 -8.65 11.17
CA PRO A 176 22.41 -8.70 12.36
C PRO A 176 23.81 -9.26 12.05
N ASP A 177 24.43 -8.92 10.92
CA ASP A 177 25.82 -9.26 10.64
C ASP A 177 26.48 -8.21 9.73
N GLU A 178 27.01 -7.14 10.34
CA GLU A 178 28.34 -6.60 10.04
C GLU A 178 28.70 -5.52 11.08
N PHE A 179 29.41 -5.93 12.13
CA PHE A 179 30.15 -5.00 12.98
C PHE A 179 31.46 -4.61 12.30
N SER A 180 31.81 -3.33 12.45
CA SER A 180 33.14 -2.79 12.77
C SER A 180 33.75 -1.79 11.78
N ASN A 181 34.26 -0.71 12.39
CA ASN A 181 35.26 0.25 11.93
C ASN A 181 34.85 1.21 10.79
N ASP A 182 34.52 2.44 11.14
CA ASP A 182 35.54 3.49 11.36
C ASP A 182 34.85 4.77 11.86
N MET A 183 35.13 5.14 13.11
CA MET A 183 34.73 6.44 13.68
C MET A 183 36.03 7.14 14.06
N SER A 184 36.57 7.88 13.10
CA SER A 184 37.76 8.71 13.27
C SER A 184 37.58 10.05 12.53
N GLN A 185 37.08 11.03 13.29
CA GLN A 185 37.53 12.43 13.33
C GLN A 185 37.33 13.39 12.11
N SER A 186 36.53 14.44 12.42
CA SER A 186 36.75 15.88 12.19
C SER A 186 36.74 16.52 10.78
N LEU A 187 35.83 17.50 10.63
CA LEU A 187 35.87 18.66 9.71
C LEU A 187 37.00 19.66 10.10
N PRO A 188 37.14 20.83 9.44
CA PRO A 188 37.56 21.11 8.05
C PRO A 188 38.74 22.14 8.02
N GLU A 189 39.47 22.33 6.90
CA GLU A 189 40.07 23.65 6.57
C GLU A 189 40.65 23.76 5.15
N GLN A 190 40.82 25.03 4.74
CA GLN A 190 40.95 25.62 3.41
C GLN A 190 42.35 25.51 2.77
N GLY A 191 42.44 25.72 1.44
CA GLY A 191 43.70 26.22 0.83
C GLY A 191 43.94 25.92 -0.66
N SER A 192 43.52 26.85 -1.54
CA SER A 192 44.19 27.38 -2.76
C SER A 192 44.87 26.48 -3.83
N SER A 193 44.32 26.58 -5.05
CA SER A 193 44.90 27.10 -6.32
C SER A 193 46.12 26.46 -7.01
N GLU A 194 45.89 26.04 -8.28
CA GLU A 194 46.71 26.16 -9.53
C GLU A 194 46.68 24.85 -10.37
N MET A 195 46.79 24.78 -11.69
CA MET A 195 46.34 25.55 -12.87
C MET A 195 46.66 24.63 -14.10
N LEU A 196 45.83 24.66 -15.18
CA LEU A 196 46.12 24.30 -16.61
C LEU A 196 46.23 22.79 -16.99
N ALA A 197 45.80 22.25 -18.16
CA ALA A 197 45.44 22.80 -19.48
C ALA A 197 44.54 21.88 -20.36
N MET A 198 43.57 22.51 -21.06
CA MET A 198 43.16 22.46 -22.49
C MET A 198 43.14 21.18 -23.38
N SER A 199 41.94 20.82 -23.89
CA SER A 199 41.57 20.52 -25.31
C SER A 199 40.19 19.86 -25.35
N ASP A 200 39.26 20.01 -26.29
CA ASP A 200 38.98 20.94 -27.40
C ASP A 200 37.48 20.65 -27.77
N SER A 201 36.69 21.67 -28.08
CA SER A 201 35.24 21.61 -28.41
C SER A 201 35.02 21.18 -29.90
N PRO A 202 33.79 20.95 -30.47
CA PRO A 202 32.46 21.51 -30.12
C PRO A 202 31.17 20.66 -30.38
N GLY A 203 30.05 21.12 -29.81
CA GLY A 203 28.66 20.92 -30.30
C GLY A 203 27.93 19.70 -29.73
N GLU A 204 26.72 19.75 -29.19
CA GLU A 204 25.62 20.72 -29.24
C GLU A 204 24.93 20.81 -27.87
N GLN A 205 24.46 22.02 -27.55
CA GLN A 205 23.60 22.28 -26.41
C GLN A 205 22.20 21.72 -26.68
N GLY A 206 21.82 20.72 -25.90
CA GLY A 206 20.43 20.37 -25.61
C GLY A 206 20.30 20.21 -24.11
N SER A 207 20.06 21.31 -23.40
CA SER A 207 19.65 21.27 -22.00
C SER A 207 18.22 20.72 -21.94
N GLU A 208 18.07 19.41 -21.95
CA GLU A 208 16.81 18.79 -21.57
C GLU A 208 16.78 18.62 -20.05
N LEU A 209 15.87 19.39 -19.48
CA LEU A 209 15.41 19.42 -18.11
C LEU A 209 15.52 18.06 -17.41
N GLN A 210 16.03 18.13 -16.17
CA GLN A 210 15.80 17.14 -15.13
C GLN A 210 14.29 16.89 -14.95
N THR A 211 13.77 15.86 -15.61
CA THR A 211 12.65 15.06 -15.11
C THR A 211 13.22 13.69 -14.80
N SER A 212 13.78 13.49 -13.60
CA SER A 212 14.20 12.16 -13.17
C SER A 212 12.99 11.33 -12.75
N ASP A 213 12.01 11.16 -13.65
CA ASP A 213 11.16 9.98 -13.63
C ASP A 213 12.02 8.85 -14.19
N THR A 214 12.49 7.99 -13.30
CA THR A 214 13.28 6.81 -13.66
C THR A 214 12.37 5.81 -14.39
N VAL A 215 12.19 6.00 -15.69
CA VAL A 215 11.40 5.10 -16.53
C VAL A 215 12.05 3.71 -16.51
N TYR A 216 11.28 2.69 -16.10
CA TYR A 216 11.71 1.30 -16.13
C TYR A 216 12.17 0.91 -17.54
N ARG A 217 13.40 0.43 -17.65
CA ARG A 217 13.95 -0.04 -18.93
C ARG A 217 13.16 -1.25 -19.42
N MET A 218 12.69 -1.24 -20.67
CA MET A 218 11.85 -2.30 -21.27
C MET A 218 12.31 -2.68 -22.68
N THR A 219 13.62 -2.74 -22.90
CA THR A 219 14.24 -2.87 -24.23
C THR A 219 14.79 -4.28 -24.51
N SER A 220 14.98 -5.10 -23.47
CA SER A 220 15.48 -6.48 -23.57
C SER A 220 14.56 -7.37 -24.39
N LYS A 221 15.13 -8.38 -25.07
CA LYS A 221 14.40 -9.39 -25.85
C LYS A 221 14.91 -10.79 -25.49
N PRO A 222 14.12 -11.62 -24.79
CA PRO A 222 12.80 -11.31 -24.23
C PRO A 222 12.88 -10.25 -23.11
N ARG A 223 11.80 -9.48 -22.91
CA ARG A 223 11.74 -8.44 -21.87
C ARG A 223 11.80 -9.02 -20.46
N GLY A 224 11.30 -10.24 -20.30
CA GLY A 224 11.04 -10.78 -18.99
C GLY A 224 10.39 -12.15 -19.07
N TYR A 225 10.27 -12.81 -17.92
CA TYR A 225 9.32 -13.91 -17.77
C TYR A 225 7.94 -13.33 -17.41
N CYS A 226 6.89 -13.95 -17.93
CA CYS A 226 5.51 -13.74 -17.48
C CYS A 226 4.94 -15.10 -17.08
N LEU A 227 4.75 -15.31 -15.78
CA LEU A 227 4.14 -16.54 -15.26
C LEU A 227 2.64 -16.33 -15.17
N ILE A 228 1.86 -17.26 -15.69
CA ILE A 228 0.41 -17.24 -15.62
C ILE A 228 -0.03 -18.49 -14.87
N PHE A 229 -0.43 -18.32 -13.62
CA PHE A 229 -1.10 -19.36 -12.82
C PHE A 229 -2.60 -19.25 -13.05
N ASN A 230 -3.21 -20.29 -13.59
CA ASN A 230 -4.62 -20.37 -13.87
C ASN A 230 -5.25 -21.50 -13.05
N ASN A 231 -5.79 -21.16 -11.88
CA ASN A 231 -6.48 -22.09 -11.01
C ASN A 231 -7.99 -22.00 -11.27
N TYR A 232 -8.53 -23.09 -11.79
CA TYR A 232 -9.92 -23.24 -12.19
C TYR A 232 -10.68 -24.20 -11.28
N ASP A 233 -10.13 -25.40 -11.06
CA ASP A 233 -10.79 -26.49 -10.33
C ASP A 233 -10.45 -26.46 -8.84
N PHE A 234 -11.47 -26.22 -8.01
CA PHE A 234 -11.36 -26.20 -6.54
C PHE A 234 -12.14 -27.35 -5.89
N SER A 235 -12.32 -28.46 -6.61
CA SER A 235 -12.97 -29.67 -6.07
C SER A 235 -12.30 -30.17 -4.79
N ILE A 236 -10.97 -30.20 -4.76
CA ILE A 236 -10.19 -30.61 -3.58
C ILE A 236 -10.41 -29.64 -2.42
N ALA A 237 -10.34 -28.33 -2.66
CA ALA A 237 -10.62 -27.32 -1.64
C ALA A 237 -12.01 -27.49 -1.02
N ARG A 238 -13.03 -27.75 -1.85
CA ARG A 238 -14.41 -27.97 -1.37
C ARG A 238 -14.54 -29.21 -0.48
N GLU A 239 -13.77 -30.26 -0.77
CA GLU A 239 -13.79 -31.50 -0.01
C GLU A 239 -12.98 -31.39 1.29
N GLN A 240 -11.81 -30.75 1.25
CA GLN A 240 -10.84 -30.78 2.34
C GLN A 240 -10.97 -29.60 3.32
N VAL A 241 -11.55 -28.48 2.90
CA VAL A 241 -11.65 -27.25 3.71
C VAL A 241 -13.12 -26.90 3.95
N PRO A 242 -13.67 -27.14 5.15
CA PRO A 242 -15.09 -26.92 5.44
C PRO A 242 -15.58 -25.51 5.15
N GLU A 243 -14.77 -24.48 5.40
CA GLU A 243 -15.14 -23.08 5.12
C GLU A 243 -15.25 -22.79 3.61
N LEU A 244 -14.62 -23.60 2.75
CA LEU A 244 -14.57 -23.42 1.31
C LEU A 244 -15.54 -24.34 0.55
N HIS A 245 -16.41 -25.08 1.23
CA HIS A 245 -17.37 -25.98 0.57
C HIS A 245 -18.32 -25.26 -0.40
N SER A 246 -18.53 -23.95 -0.20
CA SER A 246 -19.36 -23.10 -1.10
C SER A 246 -18.58 -22.46 -2.25
N LEU A 247 -17.26 -22.72 -2.35
CA LEU A 247 -16.39 -22.12 -3.35
C LEU A 247 -16.71 -22.67 -4.75
N LYS A 248 -17.02 -21.76 -5.69
CA LYS A 248 -17.34 -22.13 -7.08
C LYS A 248 -16.09 -22.16 -7.94
N ASP A 249 -16.08 -22.98 -8.98
CA ASP A 249 -15.01 -22.94 -9.98
C ASP A 249 -15.04 -21.61 -10.75
N ARG A 250 -13.86 -21.15 -11.20
CA ARG A 250 -13.70 -19.84 -11.83
C ARG A 250 -14.06 -19.86 -13.31
N ASN A 251 -15.35 -19.99 -13.61
CA ASN A 251 -15.85 -19.92 -15.00
C ASN A 251 -15.46 -18.57 -15.64
N GLY A 252 -14.71 -18.62 -16.74
CA GLY A 252 -14.15 -17.45 -17.43
C GLY A 252 -12.63 -17.28 -17.30
N THR A 253 -11.99 -17.93 -16.31
CA THR A 253 -10.54 -17.78 -16.06
C THR A 253 -9.65 -18.17 -17.24
N HIS A 254 -10.13 -19.08 -18.10
CA HIS A 254 -9.44 -19.48 -19.32
C HIS A 254 -9.35 -18.34 -20.35
N LEU A 255 -10.40 -17.52 -20.47
CA LEU A 255 -10.41 -16.35 -21.35
C LEU A 255 -9.47 -15.27 -20.81
N ASP A 256 -9.44 -15.07 -19.49
CA ASP A 256 -8.49 -14.14 -18.84
C ASP A 256 -7.03 -14.59 -19.09
N ALA A 257 -6.74 -15.88 -18.91
CA ALA A 257 -5.41 -16.44 -19.14
C ALA A 257 -4.95 -16.29 -20.61
N GLU A 258 -5.86 -16.50 -21.57
CA GLU A 258 -5.58 -16.31 -22.99
C GLU A 258 -5.35 -14.83 -23.35
N ALA A 259 -6.15 -13.91 -22.79
CA ALA A 259 -5.97 -12.48 -22.98
C ALA A 259 -4.61 -12.00 -22.43
N LEU A 260 -4.21 -12.49 -21.25
CA LEU A 260 -2.90 -12.19 -20.65
C LEU A 260 -1.75 -12.75 -21.50
N ASP A 261 -1.85 -14.00 -21.96
CA ASP A 261 -0.85 -14.62 -22.84
C ASP A 261 -0.65 -13.80 -24.12
N LYS A 262 -1.75 -13.46 -24.81
CA LYS A 262 -1.70 -12.66 -26.03
C LYS A 262 -1.04 -11.31 -25.78
N THR A 263 -1.50 -10.59 -24.75
CA THR A 263 -1.01 -9.25 -24.43
C THR A 263 0.48 -9.26 -24.10
N PHE A 264 0.93 -10.14 -23.21
CA PHE A 264 2.33 -10.15 -22.80
C PHE A 264 3.26 -10.75 -23.86
N ARG A 265 2.76 -11.65 -24.72
CA ARG A 265 3.52 -12.13 -25.88
C ARG A 265 3.72 -11.02 -26.91
N GLU A 266 2.70 -10.21 -27.19
CA GLU A 266 2.81 -9.00 -28.03
C GLU A 266 3.81 -7.99 -27.44
N LEU A 267 3.91 -7.93 -26.11
CA LEU A 267 4.92 -7.15 -25.39
C LEU A 267 6.29 -7.84 -25.27
N HIS A 268 6.55 -8.93 -26.01
CA HIS A 268 7.83 -9.64 -26.06
C HIS A 268 8.31 -10.26 -24.73
N PHE A 269 7.37 -10.68 -23.87
CA PHE A 269 7.67 -11.51 -22.71
C PHE A 269 7.72 -12.99 -23.07
N GLU A 270 8.49 -13.74 -22.28
CA GLU A 270 8.49 -15.20 -22.29
C GLU A 270 7.38 -15.71 -21.37
N ILE A 271 6.29 -16.23 -21.97
CA ILE A 271 5.09 -16.65 -21.23
C ILE A 271 5.23 -18.11 -20.77
N VAL A 272 4.92 -18.38 -19.50
CA VAL A 272 4.90 -19.73 -18.94
C VAL A 272 3.60 -19.96 -18.18
N HIS A 273 2.87 -21.02 -18.54
CA HIS A 273 1.57 -21.35 -17.97
C HIS A 273 1.67 -22.44 -16.90
N TYR A 274 0.97 -22.22 -15.80
CA TYR A 274 0.75 -23.20 -14.74
C TYR A 274 -0.76 -23.34 -14.51
N ARG A 275 -1.28 -24.56 -14.59
CA ARG A 275 -2.70 -24.84 -14.37
C ARG A 275 -2.92 -25.54 -13.04
N ASP A 276 -3.99 -25.15 -12.36
CA ASP A 276 -4.54 -25.82 -11.18
C ASP A 276 -3.48 -26.19 -10.12
N GLN A 277 -2.70 -25.19 -9.70
CA GLN A 277 -1.63 -25.35 -8.73
C GLN A 277 -2.15 -25.28 -7.28
N THR A 278 -1.59 -26.15 -6.44
CA THR A 278 -1.71 -26.05 -4.98
C THR A 278 -0.98 -24.82 -4.47
N ALA A 279 -1.30 -24.36 -3.25
CA ALA A 279 -0.62 -23.23 -2.64
C ALA A 279 0.90 -23.47 -2.55
N LYS A 280 1.27 -24.69 -2.15
CA LYS A 280 2.67 -25.14 -2.11
C LYS A 280 3.31 -25.15 -3.50
N GLY A 281 2.60 -25.64 -4.53
CA GLY A 281 3.09 -25.67 -5.91
C GLY A 281 3.39 -24.26 -6.44
N ILE A 282 2.52 -23.29 -6.17
CA ILE A 282 2.77 -21.87 -6.51
C ILE A 282 4.06 -21.39 -5.83
N CYS A 283 4.24 -21.63 -4.53
CA CYS A 283 5.44 -21.24 -3.80
C CYS A 283 6.72 -21.90 -4.38
N GLU A 284 6.67 -23.18 -4.73
CA GLU A 284 7.80 -23.91 -5.31
C GLU A 284 8.20 -23.37 -6.68
N VAL A 285 7.22 -23.08 -7.53
CA VAL A 285 7.46 -22.45 -8.83
C VAL A 285 8.10 -21.07 -8.63
N LEU A 286 7.55 -20.21 -7.78
CA LEU A 286 8.13 -18.88 -7.55
C LEU A 286 9.55 -18.95 -6.96
N LYS A 287 9.83 -19.88 -6.04
CA LYS A 287 11.19 -20.16 -5.54
C LYS A 287 12.14 -20.62 -6.64
N SER A 288 11.66 -21.34 -7.65
CA SER A 288 12.49 -21.72 -8.79
C SER A 288 12.87 -20.50 -9.63
N TYR A 289 11.95 -19.55 -9.83
CA TYR A 289 12.22 -18.32 -10.57
C TYR A 289 13.03 -17.31 -9.76
N GLN A 290 12.90 -17.28 -8.44
CA GLN A 290 13.81 -16.55 -7.57
C GLN A 290 15.27 -16.94 -7.83
N LYS A 291 15.55 -18.22 -8.07
CA LYS A 291 16.91 -18.75 -8.30
C LYS A 291 17.41 -18.57 -9.74
N LYS A 292 16.57 -18.11 -10.67
CA LYS A 292 16.97 -17.88 -12.06
C LYS A 292 17.78 -16.59 -12.20
N ASP A 293 18.63 -16.55 -13.22
CA ASP A 293 19.30 -15.32 -13.61
C ASP A 293 18.37 -14.45 -14.48
N HIS A 294 18.12 -13.23 -14.00
CA HIS A 294 17.29 -12.20 -14.66
C HIS A 294 18.11 -11.02 -15.16
N LYS A 295 19.46 -11.07 -15.13
CA LYS A 295 20.32 -9.94 -15.53
C LYS A 295 20.05 -9.44 -16.96
N THR A 296 19.79 -10.36 -17.88
CA THR A 296 19.47 -10.06 -19.29
C THR A 296 18.00 -9.75 -19.54
N LYS A 297 17.18 -9.73 -18.48
CA LYS A 297 15.77 -9.38 -18.52
C LYS A 297 15.58 -8.03 -17.86
N ASP A 298 14.51 -7.38 -18.22
CA ASP A 298 14.17 -6.03 -17.77
C ASP A 298 13.00 -6.03 -16.79
N CYS A 299 12.16 -7.07 -16.79
CA CYS A 299 11.00 -7.16 -15.92
C CYS A 299 10.67 -8.64 -15.60
N PHE A 300 10.01 -8.87 -14.48
CA PHE A 300 9.40 -10.16 -14.14
C PHE A 300 7.92 -9.94 -13.81
N ILE A 301 7.05 -10.71 -14.46
CA ILE A 301 5.61 -10.62 -14.30
C ILE A 301 5.09 -11.95 -13.78
N CYS A 302 4.18 -11.89 -12.80
CA CYS A 302 3.48 -13.05 -12.28
C CYS A 302 1.98 -12.72 -12.15
N CYS A 303 1.18 -13.36 -12.98
CA CYS A 303 -0.28 -13.29 -12.96
C CYS A 303 -0.82 -14.53 -12.25
N ILE A 304 -1.59 -14.34 -11.18
CA ILE A 304 -2.18 -15.45 -10.43
C ILE A 304 -3.71 -15.31 -10.46
N LEU A 305 -4.35 -16.15 -11.27
CA LEU A 305 -5.79 -16.25 -11.41
C LEU A 305 -6.31 -17.34 -10.48
N THR A 306 -6.67 -16.97 -9.26
CA THR A 306 -7.16 -17.90 -8.23
C THR A 306 -8.15 -17.24 -7.28
N HIS A 307 -8.83 -18.01 -6.43
CA HIS A 307 -9.60 -17.45 -5.31
C HIS A 307 -8.67 -16.99 -4.18
N GLY A 308 -9.16 -16.16 -3.28
CA GLY A 308 -8.38 -15.70 -2.14
C GLY A 308 -9.19 -14.86 -1.18
N ASN A 309 -8.51 -14.40 -0.14
CA ASN A 309 -9.05 -13.51 0.88
C ASN A 309 -8.12 -12.30 1.05
N LYS A 310 -8.43 -11.40 1.98
CA LYS A 310 -7.60 -10.21 2.25
C LYS A 310 -6.18 -10.64 2.61
N GLY A 311 -5.23 -10.41 1.71
CA GLY A 311 -3.81 -10.67 1.91
C GLY A 311 -3.34 -12.09 1.57
N THR A 312 -4.23 -13.00 1.19
CA THR A 312 -3.91 -14.41 0.90
C THR A 312 -4.56 -14.88 -0.40
N ILE A 313 -3.90 -15.79 -1.10
CA ILE A 313 -4.46 -16.52 -2.23
C ILE A 313 -4.70 -17.98 -1.84
N TYR A 314 -5.60 -18.66 -2.52
CA TYR A 314 -5.82 -20.09 -2.35
C TYR A 314 -5.16 -20.89 -3.47
N GLY A 315 -4.61 -22.05 -3.13
CA GLY A 315 -4.37 -23.12 -4.08
C GLY A 315 -5.66 -23.86 -4.43
N THR A 316 -5.60 -24.73 -5.43
CA THR A 316 -6.71 -25.64 -5.76
C THR A 316 -7.04 -26.64 -4.64
N ASP A 317 -6.09 -26.84 -3.72
CA ASP A 317 -6.22 -27.58 -2.46
C ASP A 317 -6.90 -26.79 -1.34
N GLY A 318 -7.25 -25.51 -1.58
CA GLY A 318 -7.88 -24.64 -0.59
C GLY A 318 -6.94 -24.12 0.48
N GLN A 319 -5.66 -24.52 0.44
CA GLN A 319 -4.65 -24.00 1.35
C GLN A 319 -4.32 -22.56 0.99
N GLU A 320 -3.99 -21.77 2.01
CA GLU A 320 -3.65 -20.36 1.84
C GLU A 320 -2.16 -20.16 1.57
N ALA A 321 -1.84 -19.24 0.66
CA ALA A 321 -0.51 -18.67 0.50
C ALA A 321 -0.58 -17.14 0.70
N PRO A 322 0.10 -16.58 1.70
CA PRO A 322 0.15 -15.14 1.90
C PRO A 322 0.81 -14.43 0.71
N ILE A 323 0.18 -13.37 0.20
CA ILE A 323 0.72 -12.58 -0.92
C ILE A 323 2.10 -12.02 -0.55
N TYR A 324 2.26 -11.59 0.70
CA TYR A 324 3.54 -11.12 1.24
C TYR A 324 4.64 -12.19 1.16
N GLU A 325 4.32 -13.47 1.37
CA GLU A 325 5.30 -14.56 1.23
C GLU A 325 5.75 -14.69 -0.23
N LEU A 326 4.79 -14.69 -1.15
CA LEU A 326 5.06 -14.84 -2.60
C LEU A 326 5.91 -13.69 -3.15
N THR A 327 5.60 -12.45 -2.76
CA THR A 327 6.39 -11.28 -3.16
C THR A 327 7.75 -11.24 -2.47
N SER A 328 7.86 -11.80 -1.25
CA SER A 328 9.14 -11.86 -0.53
C SER A 328 10.22 -12.64 -1.27
N TYR A 329 9.86 -13.57 -2.17
CA TYR A 329 10.84 -14.32 -2.96
C TYR A 329 11.65 -13.44 -3.92
N PHE A 330 11.15 -12.26 -4.26
CA PHE A 330 11.77 -11.37 -5.25
C PHE A 330 12.31 -10.08 -4.65
N THR A 331 12.58 -10.04 -3.33
CA THR A 331 13.32 -8.91 -2.72
C THR A 331 14.75 -8.87 -3.22
N GLY A 332 15.40 -7.69 -3.19
CA GLY A 332 16.78 -7.54 -3.67
C GLY A 332 17.79 -8.50 -3.00
N SER A 333 17.58 -8.85 -1.73
CA SER A 333 18.40 -9.85 -1.03
C SER A 333 18.19 -11.28 -1.53
N LYS A 334 16.97 -11.64 -1.92
CA LYS A 334 16.57 -13.01 -2.29
C LYS A 334 16.64 -13.28 -3.79
N CYS A 335 16.51 -12.24 -4.61
CA CYS A 335 16.64 -12.28 -6.06
C CYS A 335 17.47 -11.06 -6.57
N PRO A 336 18.79 -11.05 -6.36
CA PRO A 336 19.63 -9.89 -6.68
C PRO A 336 19.63 -9.50 -8.16
N SER A 337 19.37 -10.45 -9.06
CA SER A 337 19.31 -10.21 -10.51
C SER A 337 18.10 -9.38 -10.95
N LEU A 338 17.12 -9.14 -10.06
CA LEU A 338 15.98 -8.24 -10.28
C LEU A 338 16.13 -6.87 -9.60
N ILE A 339 17.25 -6.57 -8.95
CA ILE A 339 17.45 -5.24 -8.33
C ILE A 339 17.39 -4.15 -9.41
N GLY A 340 16.59 -3.11 -9.16
CA GLY A 340 16.42 -1.96 -10.05
C GLY A 340 15.61 -2.25 -11.32
N LYS A 341 14.77 -3.28 -11.30
CA LYS A 341 13.86 -3.69 -12.39
C LYS A 341 12.40 -3.65 -11.98
#